data_AF-A0A640QM00-F1
#
_entry.id   AF-A0A640QM00-F1
#
_cell.length_a   1.000
_cell.length_b   1.000
_cell.length_c   1.000
_cell.angle_alpha   90.00
_cell.angle_beta   90.00
_cell.angle_gamma   90.00
#
_symmetry.space_group_name_H-M   'P 1'
#
loop_
_entity.id
_entity.type
_entity.pdbx_description
1 polymer ?
#
loop_
_entity_poly.entity_id
_entity_poly.type
_entity_poly.pdbx_seq_one_letter_code
_entity_poly.pdbx_strand_id
1 'polypeptide(L)'
;MSDTFRATLLVAKVQLENMISAIREYDKYLEQSIQSLPDCKKLLKLEGVGPVNAVNLYIALGANQSQPFKSGKNASACIGLTPIQHSSGGKEVMGTIGKYCKNGSLRSQPQAWSMKARQRDLAVCSRKHQ
;
A
#
# COMPACT_ATOMS: atom_id res chain seq x y z
N MET A 1 32.01 -21.65 16.72
CA MET A 1 31.38 -20.64 15.83
C MET A 1 32.48 -19.69 15.41
N SER A 2 32.85 -19.62 14.14
CA SER A 2 33.99 -18.82 13.70
C SER A 2 33.74 -17.33 13.87
N ASP A 3 34.78 -16.57 14.21
CA ASP A 3 34.68 -15.10 14.38
C ASP A 3 34.28 -14.40 13.09
N THR A 4 34.67 -14.97 11.94
CA THR A 4 34.24 -14.52 10.61
C THR A 4 32.73 -14.58 10.43
N PHE A 5 32.07 -15.63 10.92
CA PHE A 5 30.62 -15.78 10.82
C PHE A 5 29.89 -14.70 11.65
N ARG A 6 30.39 -14.43 12.87
CA ARG A 6 29.85 -13.37 13.73
C ARG A 6 30.01 -11.99 13.10
N ALA A 7 31.17 -11.70 12.51
CA ALA A 7 31.42 -10.45 11.81
C ALA A 7 30.46 -10.25 10.62
N THR A 8 30.23 -11.30 9.81
CA THR A 8 29.30 -11.23 8.67
C THR A 8 27.86 -10.93 9.12
N LEU A 9 27.39 -11.54 10.22
CA LEU A 9 26.06 -11.27 10.76
C LEU A 9 25.91 -9.81 11.24
N LEU A 10 26.96 -9.23 11.83
CA LEU A 10 26.95 -7.83 12.25
C LEU A 10 26.84 -6.89 11.05
N VAL A 11 27.58 -7.15 9.97
CA VAL A 11 27.47 -6.37 8.72
C VAL A 11 26.05 -6.46 8.14
N ALA A 12 25.48 -7.65 8.07
CA ALA A 12 24.12 -7.85 7.58
C ALA A 12 23.08 -7.11 8.44
N LYS A 13 23.25 -7.09 9.77
CA LYS A 13 22.39 -6.34 10.69
C LYS A 13 22.44 -4.83 10.40
N VAL A 14 23.63 -4.26 10.26
CA VAL A 14 23.80 -2.82 9.95
C VAL A 14 23.16 -2.48 8.61
N GLN A 15 23.35 -3.33 7.59
CA GLN A 15 22.71 -3.13 6.28
C GLN A 15 21.18 -3.12 6.39
N LEU A 16 20.60 -4.04 7.18
CA LEU A 16 19.16 -4.07 7.42
C LEU A 16 18.68 -2.79 8.12
N GLU A 17 19.40 -2.31 9.12
CA GLU A 17 19.07 -1.06 9.83
C GLU A 17 19.12 0.15 8.89
N ASN A 18 20.12 0.22 8.02
CA ASN A 18 20.24 1.27 7.00
C ASN A 18 19.07 1.24 6.01
N MET A 19 18.69 0.07 5.50
CA MET A 19 17.55 -0.08 4.59
C MET A 19 16.24 0.33 5.26
N ILE A 20 16.04 -0.04 6.54
CA ILE A 20 14.87 0.38 7.30
C ILE A 20 14.83 1.90 7.47
N SER A 21 15.98 2.53 7.73
CA SER A 21 16.07 3.99 7.82
C SER A 21 15.72 4.66 6.50
N ALA A 22 16.27 4.17 5.39
CA ALA A 22 15.98 4.68 4.05
C ALA A 22 14.49 4.59 3.71
N ILE A 23 13.83 3.45 4.01
CA ILE A 23 12.38 3.28 3.80
C ILE A 23 11.59 4.35 4.56
N ARG A 24 11.95 4.64 5.82
CA ARG A 24 11.27 5.69 6.61
C ARG A 24 11.45 7.08 6.01
N GLU A 25 12.63 7.35 5.45
CA GLU A 25 12.89 8.62 4.79
C GLU A 25 12.05 8.76 3.51
N TYR A 26 11.95 7.69 2.73
CA TYR A 26 11.08 7.65 1.55
C TYR A 26 9.59 7.79 1.90
N ASP A 27 9.13 7.15 2.98
CA ASP A 27 7.77 7.32 3.49
C ASP A 27 7.48 8.79 3.81
N LYS A 28 8.43 9.50 4.42
CA LYS A 28 8.31 10.94 4.71
C LYS A 28 8.24 11.78 3.44
N TYR A 29 9.11 11.52 2.46
CA TYR A 29 9.07 12.23 1.17
C TYR A 29 7.76 11.97 0.40
N LEU A 30 7.23 10.75 0.51
CA LEU A 30 5.94 10.39 -0.08
C LEU A 30 4.79 11.17 0.57
N GLU A 31 4.76 11.25 1.90
CA GLU A 31 3.77 12.03 2.63
C GLU A 31 3.81 13.51 2.25
N GLN A 32 5.01 14.09 2.14
CA GLN A 32 5.20 15.47 1.69
C GLN A 32 4.71 15.68 0.26
N SER A 33 5.02 14.75 -0.64
CA SER A 33 4.57 14.80 -2.04
C SER A 33 3.05 14.71 -2.16
N ILE A 34 2.39 13.93 -1.31
CA ILE A 34 0.92 13.84 -1.30
C ILE A 34 0.28 15.15 -0.82
N GLN A 35 0.97 15.96 -0.02
CA GLN A 35 0.43 17.25 0.40
C GLN A 35 0.27 18.26 -0.76
N SER A 36 0.98 18.11 -1.87
CA SER A 36 0.79 18.96 -3.05
C SER A 36 -0.36 18.49 -3.96
N LEU A 37 -0.87 17.26 -3.75
CA LEU A 37 -1.91 16.65 -4.56
C LEU A 37 -3.27 16.67 -3.83
N PRO A 38 -4.19 17.60 -4.16
CA PRO A 38 -5.47 17.74 -3.46
C PRO A 38 -6.36 16.50 -3.57
N ASP A 39 -6.28 15.74 -4.67
CA ASP A 39 -7.08 14.53 -4.84
C ASP A 39 -6.56 13.35 -3.99
N CYS A 40 -5.24 13.21 -3.86
CA CYS A 40 -4.65 12.24 -2.93
C CYS A 40 -5.05 12.54 -1.48
N LYS A 41 -5.16 13.82 -1.08
CA LYS A 41 -5.68 14.19 0.25
C LYS A 41 -7.13 13.77 0.46
N LYS A 42 -7.97 13.81 -0.56
CA LYS A 42 -9.35 13.32 -0.48
C LYS A 42 -9.37 11.79 -0.31
N LEU A 43 -8.52 11.08 -1.04
CA LEU A 43 -8.40 9.63 -0.96
C LEU A 43 -7.88 9.16 0.41
N LEU A 44 -6.96 9.90 1.03
CA LEU A 44 -6.46 9.62 2.39
C LEU A 44 -7.53 9.72 3.49
N LYS A 45 -8.66 10.40 3.24
CA LYS A 45 -9.77 10.44 4.21
C LYS A 45 -10.56 9.13 4.26
N LEU A 46 -10.33 8.23 3.30
CA LEU A 46 -10.99 6.92 3.27
C LEU A 46 -10.32 5.97 4.27
N GLU A 47 -11.12 5.32 5.11
CA GLU A 47 -10.61 4.34 6.06
C GLU A 47 -9.89 3.19 5.34
N GLY A 48 -8.68 2.86 5.80
CA GLY A 48 -7.85 1.81 5.20
C GLY A 48 -7.03 2.25 3.98
N VAL A 49 -7.14 3.50 3.52
CA VAL A 49 -6.32 4.04 2.43
C VAL A 49 -5.13 4.83 2.97
N GLY A 50 -3.93 4.24 2.86
CA GLY A 50 -2.67 4.93 3.20
C GLY A 50 -2.05 5.71 2.03
N PRO A 51 -0.96 6.47 2.27
CA PRO A 51 -0.23 7.27 1.30
C PRO A 51 0.05 6.56 -0.04
N VAL A 52 0.64 5.36 0.01
CA VAL A 52 0.95 4.56 -1.18
C VAL A 52 -0.33 4.16 -1.93
N ASN A 53 -1.37 3.76 -1.21
CA ASN A 53 -2.66 3.40 -1.80
C ASN A 53 -3.38 4.61 -2.39
N ALA A 54 -3.30 5.78 -1.75
CA ALA A 54 -3.87 7.02 -2.25
C ALA A 54 -3.22 7.41 -3.58
N VAL A 55 -1.90 7.30 -3.69
CA VAL A 55 -1.17 7.55 -4.95
C VAL A 55 -1.52 6.51 -6.01
N ASN A 56 -1.57 5.22 -5.66
CA ASN A 56 -1.97 4.16 -6.58
C ASN A 56 -3.39 4.36 -7.11
N LEU A 57 -4.33 4.74 -6.24
CA LEU A 57 -5.70 5.07 -6.61
C LEU A 57 -5.75 6.31 -7.50
N TYR A 58 -5.00 7.35 -7.17
CA TYR A 58 -4.91 8.56 -7.96
C TYR A 58 -4.41 8.29 -9.39
N ILE A 59 -3.38 7.44 -9.54
CA ILE A 59 -2.86 7.01 -10.85
C ILE A 59 -3.89 6.14 -11.58
N ALA A 60 -4.44 5.12 -10.91
CA ALA A 60 -5.41 4.18 -11.50
C ALA A 60 -6.71 4.88 -11.93
N LEU A 61 -7.12 5.92 -11.20
CA LEU A 61 -8.28 6.73 -11.51
C LEU A 61 -8.00 7.82 -12.56
N GLY A 62 -6.82 7.81 -13.20
CA GLY A 62 -6.48 8.68 -14.33
C GLY A 62 -6.04 10.09 -13.89
N ALA A 63 -4.89 10.16 -13.23
CA ALA A 63 -4.20 11.41 -12.92
C ALA A 63 -4.06 12.28 -14.17
N ASN A 64 -4.74 13.43 -14.21
CA ASN A 64 -4.75 14.45 -15.26
C ASN A 64 -5.68 14.25 -16.46
N GLN A 65 -6.66 13.33 -16.39
CA GLN A 65 -7.74 13.30 -17.39
C GLN A 65 -9.04 13.84 -16.79
N SER A 66 -9.67 14.80 -17.49
CA SER A 66 -11.04 15.19 -17.21
C SER A 66 -11.94 14.02 -17.61
N GLN A 67 -12.25 13.15 -16.66
CA GLN A 67 -13.20 12.04 -16.77
C GLN A 67 -12.67 10.76 -17.48
N PRO A 68 -11.73 10.02 -16.88
CA PRO A 68 -11.20 8.77 -17.42
C PRO A 68 -12.22 7.62 -17.44
N PHE A 69 -13.31 7.75 -16.66
CA PHE A 69 -14.40 6.78 -16.64
C PHE A 69 -15.75 7.46 -16.85
N LYS A 70 -16.57 6.86 -17.73
CA LYS A 70 -17.96 7.30 -18.00
C LYS A 70 -18.90 7.12 -16.80
N SER A 71 -18.58 6.23 -15.88
CA SER A 71 -19.38 5.92 -14.69
C SER A 71 -18.51 5.39 -13.55
N GLY A 72 -18.92 5.65 -12.31
CA GLY A 72 -18.29 5.10 -11.11
C GLY A 72 -18.29 3.57 -11.07
N LYS A 73 -19.22 2.90 -11.76
CA LYS A 73 -19.22 1.43 -11.95
C LYS A 73 -17.98 0.97 -12.72
N ASN A 74 -17.61 1.69 -13.77
CA ASN A 74 -16.45 1.37 -14.61
C ASN A 74 -15.14 1.66 -13.87
N ALA A 75 -15.11 2.76 -13.10
CA ALA A 75 -13.97 3.07 -12.23
C ALA A 75 -13.78 1.98 -11.17
N SER A 76 -14.87 1.59 -10.48
CA SER A 76 -14.88 0.52 -9.47
C SER A 76 -14.45 -0.84 -10.05
N ALA A 77 -14.82 -1.11 -11.30
CA ALA A 77 -14.40 -2.33 -12.00
C ALA A 77 -12.90 -2.31 -12.33
N CYS A 78 -12.37 -1.16 -12.76
CA CYS A 78 -10.94 -0.98 -13.04
C CYS A 78 -10.08 -1.21 -11.79
N ILE A 79 -10.50 -0.71 -10.64
CA ILE A 79 -9.79 -0.91 -9.37
C ILE A 79 -10.12 -2.26 -8.68
N GLY A 80 -10.99 -3.08 -9.28
CA GLY A 80 -11.28 -4.43 -8.80
C GLY A 80 -12.22 -4.50 -7.59
N LEU A 81 -13.11 -3.51 -7.43
CA LEU A 81 -14.10 -3.43 -6.36
C LEU A 81 -15.50 -3.89 -6.79
N THR A 82 -15.80 -3.98 -8.10
CA THR A 82 -17.10 -4.50 -8.55
C THR A 82 -17.13 -6.03 -8.50
N PRO A 83 -18.27 -6.63 -8.12
CA PRO A 83 -18.47 -8.07 -8.25
C PRO A 83 -18.45 -8.52 -9.71
N ILE A 84 -18.07 -9.78 -9.96
CA ILE A 84 -18.10 -10.34 -11.32
C ILE A 84 -19.55 -10.35 -11.79
N GLN A 85 -19.81 -9.71 -12.91
CA GLN A 85 -21.11 -9.75 -13.57
C GLN A 85 -21.10 -10.91 -14.58
N HIS A 86 -21.95 -11.92 -14.34
CA HIS A 86 -22.25 -12.94 -15.34
C HIS A 86 -23.59 -12.57 -15.99
N SER A 87 -23.60 -12.48 -17.31
CA SER A 87 -24.83 -12.32 -18.10
C SER A 87 -24.95 -13.53 -19.00
N SER A 88 -25.88 -14.42 -18.70
CA SER A 88 -26.32 -15.48 -19.61
C SER A 88 -27.80 -15.27 -19.90
N GLY A 89 -28.13 -15.10 -21.19
CA GLY A 89 -29.53 -15.03 -21.64
C GLY A 89 -30.35 -13.82 -21.17
N GLY A 90 -29.73 -12.64 -20.99
CA GLY A 90 -30.47 -11.39 -20.76
C GLY A 90 -30.86 -11.08 -19.32
N LYS A 91 -30.44 -11.90 -18.34
CA LYS A 91 -30.54 -11.58 -16.91
C LYS A 91 -29.15 -11.24 -16.36
N GLU A 92 -28.99 -10.01 -15.88
CA GLU A 92 -27.77 -9.60 -15.16
C GLU A 92 -27.82 -10.13 -13.73
N VAL A 93 -26.92 -11.06 -13.39
CA VAL A 93 -26.72 -11.52 -12.01
C VAL A 93 -25.37 -11.02 -11.52
N MET A 94 -25.37 -10.18 -10.50
CA MET A 94 -24.16 -9.74 -9.83
C MET A 94 -23.67 -10.84 -8.87
N GLY A 95 -22.47 -11.36 -9.13
CA GLY A 95 -21.82 -12.40 -8.33
C GLY A 95 -21.00 -11.83 -7.17
N THR A 96 -19.96 -12.56 -6.75
CA THR A 96 -18.98 -12.09 -5.74
C THR A 96 -17.80 -11.38 -6.41
N ILE A 97 -17.02 -10.59 -5.69
CA ILE A 97 -15.74 -10.03 -6.19
C ILE A 97 -14.78 -11.18 -6.49
N GLY A 98 -14.38 -11.30 -7.75
CA GLY A 98 -13.51 -12.36 -8.23
C GLY A 98 -12.14 -12.37 -7.57
N LYS A 99 -11.62 -13.57 -7.28
CA LYS A 99 -10.27 -13.77 -6.73
C LYS A 99 -9.16 -13.15 -7.60
N TYR A 100 -9.39 -13.04 -8.90
CA TYR A 100 -8.42 -12.50 -9.88
C TYR A 100 -8.70 -11.04 -10.27
N CYS A 101 -9.94 -10.57 -10.08
CA CYS A 101 -10.31 -9.19 -10.35
C CYS A 101 -10.01 -8.26 -9.17
N LYS A 102 -9.77 -8.78 -7.97
CA LYS A 102 -9.41 -7.99 -6.78
C LYS A 102 -8.02 -7.35 -6.97
N ASN A 103 -7.89 -6.05 -6.70
CA ASN A 103 -6.57 -5.44 -6.56
C ASN A 103 -6.00 -5.79 -5.18
N GLY A 104 -5.17 -6.84 -5.16
CA GLY A 104 -4.54 -7.34 -3.94
C GLY A 104 -3.61 -6.33 -3.28
N SER A 105 -2.95 -5.48 -4.07
CA SER A 105 -2.00 -4.46 -3.57
C SER A 105 -2.72 -3.36 -2.78
N LEU A 106 -3.86 -2.88 -3.29
CA LEU A 106 -4.67 -1.89 -2.57
C LEU A 106 -5.28 -2.44 -1.27
N ARG A 107 -5.62 -3.74 -1.24
CA ARG A 107 -6.22 -4.38 -0.05
C ARG A 107 -5.21 -4.88 0.98
N SER A 108 -3.96 -5.15 0.59
CA SER A 108 -2.93 -5.69 1.49
C SER A 108 -2.15 -4.64 2.27
N GLN A 109 -2.39 -3.35 1.98
CA GLN A 109 -1.70 -2.22 2.62
C GLN A 109 -2.60 -1.38 3.57
N PRO A 110 -3.23 -1.95 4.61
CA PRO A 110 -3.87 -1.14 5.64
C PRO A 110 -2.83 -0.47 6.55
N GLN A 111 -2.98 0.84 6.79
CA GLN A 111 -2.08 1.63 7.65
C GLN A 111 -1.99 1.14 9.10
N ALA A 112 -2.98 0.38 9.59
CA ALA A 112 -3.06 0.02 11.01
C ALA A 112 -1.92 -0.90 11.49
N TRP A 113 -1.26 -1.66 10.60
CA TRP A 113 -0.36 -2.75 11.03
C TRP A 113 1.15 -2.50 10.83
N SER A 114 1.58 -1.91 9.70
CA SER A 114 2.98 -2.03 9.27
C SER A 114 3.98 -1.16 10.07
N MET A 115 3.60 0.07 10.45
CA MET A 115 4.53 0.98 11.14
C MET A 115 4.61 0.75 12.66
N LYS A 116 3.48 0.44 13.31
CA LYS A 116 3.43 0.32 14.79
C LYS A 116 4.00 -1.01 15.32
N ALA A 117 4.04 -2.05 14.49
CA ALA A 117 4.68 -3.33 14.84
C ALA A 117 6.22 -3.22 14.69
N ARG A 118 6.70 -2.76 13.54
CA ARG A 118 8.14 -2.72 13.23
C ARG A 118 8.92 -1.74 14.12
N GLN A 119 8.29 -0.64 14.55
CA GLN A 119 8.93 0.35 15.43
C GLN A 119 9.01 -0.11 16.89
N ARG A 120 8.09 -0.97 17.34
CA ARG A 120 8.20 -1.65 18.64
C ARG A 120 9.32 -2.68 18.63
N ASP A 121 9.45 -3.47 17.56
CA ASP A 121 10.47 -4.52 17.49
C ASP A 121 11.90 -3.96 17.45
N LEU A 122 12.14 -2.87 16.72
CA LEU A 122 13.45 -2.20 16.71
C LEU A 122 13.78 -1.54 18.06
N ALA A 123 12.80 -0.92 18.73
CA ALA A 123 12.99 -0.32 20.05
C ALA A 123 13.15 -1.34 21.19
N VAL A 124 12.66 -2.58 21.02
CA VAL A 124 12.90 -3.70 21.93
C VAL A 124 14.29 -4.31 21.68
N CYS A 125 14.71 -4.41 20.42
CA CYS A 125 16.04 -4.94 20.08
C CYS A 125 17.18 -4.04 20.57
N SER A 126 17.00 -2.71 20.54
CA SER A 126 18.00 -1.77 21.04
C SER A 126 18.12 -1.73 22.58
N ARG A 127 17.09 -2.19 23.32
CA ARG A 127 17.10 -2.25 24.79
C ARG A 127 17.62 -3.57 25.38
N LYS A 128 17.79 -4.61 24.57
CA LYS A 128 18.33 -5.92 25.02
C LYS A 128 19.86 -6.03 24.94
N HIS A 129 20.54 -4.98 24.48
CA HIS A 129 22.00 -4.91 24.37
C HIS A 129 22.60 -3.76 25.19
N GLN A 130 21.87 -3.29 26.20
CA GLN A 130 22.34 -2.35 27.22
C GLN A 130 22.31 -3.02 28.60
#